data_AF-A0A3S0VAI6-F1
#
_entry.id   AF-A0A3S0VAI6-F1
#
_cell.length_a   1.000
_cell.length_b   1.000
_cell.length_c   1.000
_cell.angle_alpha   90.00
_cell.angle_beta   90.00
_cell.angle_gamma   90.00
#
_symmetry.space_group_name_H-M   'P 1'
#
loop_
_entity.id
_entity.type
_entity.pdbx_description
1 polymer ?
#
loop_
_entity_poly.entity_id
_entity_poly.type
_entity_poly.pdbx_seq_one_letter_code
_entity_poly.pdbx_strand_id
1 'polypeptide(L)'
;MPFNPFIHGTSSQTLSMMQHTDFQLMPIVAMLNNFKVAPMVGELTQGGFSIIGHGSNLDTITGAPAFGRIEHTHYDLDKVVGNYAKNPNDTNLQVCQEYFKNFLKSTHKSAFSDLNLLMIYLVRLRQFGVNITDVVSADEINTLRERLHATVQFYYFLMCVQKHIYIHGAAIDEFKKENDLQGDYAAGDYIEHFFSFEAFLEKLKKTQFNMEEIYNSPSFENINKLLDFIKIPKGYQEKIKRNPCGEDNFAAKRDYHFFSSQKPESGEVFYEEIGGYLFTNHPSYSFAYYLERYYQSYMRAQSKAEVLLNVFPDFENFHSKVLSHIEALQNRITLCKALLDARDEEFIRYDEQDELIAKPFPVVFVTEAKTIEEFENEYRSRVPLKLGKEMQLLATDNKENQKRLRDYLQKNHVGPAEVLLFDDLYALRSKPEHYFDALGNDVWGMAFELAKKQNCMNGFCKLYRTFAELNEKRYRFKTTNKEVYGKLNELFIALQQTILTPDKNKIDFKGIQNTLQRHRQENYILYATHRGILGYIDTLLTILASLVIFYPITYVVQKSMNIAHTFFATDTEKKINNSILAVDEILDETAVLG
;
A
#
# COMPACT_ATOMS: atom_id res chain seq x y z
N MET A 1 20.75 -21.89 4.81
CA MET A 1 20.19 -21.43 3.52
C MET A 1 20.77 -20.07 3.22
N PRO A 2 21.11 -19.75 1.96
CA PRO A 2 21.50 -18.39 1.63
C PRO A 2 20.31 -17.46 1.88
N PHE A 3 20.59 -16.34 2.56
CA PHE A 3 19.66 -15.25 2.77
C PHE A 3 19.05 -14.77 1.43
N ASN A 4 17.73 -14.77 1.33
CA ASN A 4 17.00 -14.23 0.19
C ASN A 4 15.99 -13.20 0.71
N PRO A 5 16.37 -11.92 0.86
CA PRO A 5 15.49 -10.92 1.41
C PRO A 5 14.38 -10.56 0.42
N PHE A 6 13.24 -10.17 0.98
CA PHE A 6 12.18 -9.53 0.23
C PHE A 6 12.55 -8.06 -0.02
N ILE A 7 12.43 -7.60 -1.28
CA ILE A 7 12.82 -6.25 -1.69
C ILE A 7 11.63 -5.46 -2.21
N HIS A 8 11.49 -4.21 -1.78
CA HIS A 8 10.48 -3.26 -2.28
C HIS A 8 11.19 -2.04 -2.88
N GLY A 9 11.03 -1.82 -4.18
CA GLY A 9 11.51 -0.61 -4.84
C GLY A 9 10.53 0.54 -4.73
N THR A 10 11.04 1.73 -4.45
CA THR A 10 10.25 2.96 -4.33
C THR A 10 11.13 4.19 -4.58
N SER A 11 10.64 5.39 -4.24
CA SER A 11 11.44 6.62 -4.22
C SER A 11 11.52 7.23 -2.82
N SER A 12 12.44 8.18 -2.66
CA SER A 12 12.55 9.00 -1.44
C SER A 12 11.27 9.77 -1.09
N GLN A 13 10.36 10.04 -2.04
CA GLN A 13 9.06 10.65 -1.75
C GLN A 13 8.23 9.78 -0.82
N THR A 14 8.24 8.46 -1.02
CA THR A 14 7.53 7.52 -0.13
C THR A 14 8.04 7.63 1.30
N LEU A 15 9.35 7.81 1.50
CA LEU A 15 9.94 8.01 2.82
C LEU A 15 9.46 9.28 3.50
N SER A 16 9.34 10.39 2.75
CA SER A 16 8.75 11.64 3.25
C SER A 16 7.32 11.41 3.73
N MET A 17 6.50 10.74 2.93
CA MET A 17 5.11 10.43 3.30
C MET A 17 5.00 9.52 4.54
N MET A 18 5.95 8.61 4.72
CA MET A 18 5.98 7.69 5.86
C MET A 18 6.19 8.38 7.22
N GLN A 19 6.62 9.66 7.29
CA GLN A 19 6.67 10.39 8.58
C GLN A 19 5.31 10.43 9.26
N HIS A 20 4.25 10.49 8.46
CA HIS A 20 2.89 10.62 8.93
C HIS A 20 2.25 9.29 9.33
N THR A 21 2.91 8.18 9.01
CA THR A 21 2.47 6.83 9.32
C THR A 21 3.38 6.16 10.36
N ASP A 22 4.06 6.93 11.21
CA ASP A 22 5.05 6.42 12.17
C ASP A 22 6.12 5.54 11.49
N PHE A 23 6.53 5.96 10.29
CA PHE A 23 7.48 5.28 9.43
C PHE A 23 7.07 3.85 9.04
N GLN A 24 5.76 3.61 8.90
CA GLN A 24 5.22 2.33 8.46
C GLN A 24 4.85 2.34 6.98
N LEU A 25 5.30 1.32 6.25
CA LEU A 25 4.81 0.97 4.93
C LEU A 25 3.65 -0.01 5.09
N MET A 26 2.46 0.35 4.61
CA MET A 26 1.22 -0.39 4.87
C MET A 26 0.34 -0.45 3.61
N PRO A 27 -0.72 -1.27 3.58
CA PRO A 27 -1.70 -1.25 2.50
C PRO A 27 -2.18 0.18 2.20
N ILE A 28 -2.19 0.59 0.92
CA ILE A 28 -2.53 1.97 0.56
C ILE A 28 -3.92 2.33 1.08
N VAL A 29 -4.88 1.41 0.99
CA VAL A 29 -6.24 1.66 1.51
C VAL A 29 -6.22 1.99 3.01
N ALA A 30 -5.34 1.34 3.79
CA ALA A 30 -5.17 1.65 5.21
C ALA A 30 -4.55 3.04 5.40
N MET A 31 -3.62 3.46 4.53
CA MET A 31 -3.07 4.82 4.53
C MET A 31 -4.16 5.87 4.27
N LEU A 32 -5.02 5.64 3.29
CA LEU A 32 -6.14 6.53 2.97
C LEU A 32 -7.13 6.61 4.15
N ASN A 33 -7.45 5.46 4.75
CA ASN A 33 -8.43 5.37 5.84
C ASN A 33 -7.96 6.01 7.15
N ASN A 34 -6.73 5.70 7.58
CA ASN A 34 -6.24 6.08 8.90
C ASN A 34 -5.52 7.42 8.91
N PHE A 35 -4.88 7.79 7.78
CA PHE A 35 -3.98 8.94 7.71
C PHE A 35 -4.38 9.96 6.65
N LYS A 36 -5.34 9.64 5.78
CA LYS A 36 -5.73 10.46 4.62
C LYS A 36 -4.53 10.86 3.75
N VAL A 37 -3.62 9.91 3.56
CA VAL A 37 -2.41 10.03 2.76
C VAL A 37 -2.43 9.02 1.62
N ALA A 38 -2.04 9.46 0.44
CA ALA A 38 -1.73 8.59 -0.69
C ALA A 38 -0.22 8.59 -0.97
N PRO A 39 0.35 7.50 -1.52
CA PRO A 39 1.72 7.53 -2.00
C PRO A 39 1.84 8.46 -3.19
N MET A 40 2.99 9.11 -3.33
CA MET A 40 3.26 10.07 -4.41
C MET A 40 3.62 9.38 -5.73
N VAL A 41 4.34 8.27 -5.66
CA VAL A 41 4.84 7.52 -6.82
C VAL A 41 4.55 6.04 -6.67
N GLY A 42 4.90 5.27 -7.70
CA GLY A 42 4.80 3.83 -7.71
C GLY A 42 3.85 3.31 -8.79
N GLU A 43 3.99 2.04 -9.08
CA GLU A 43 3.20 1.35 -10.08
C GLU A 43 1.81 1.00 -9.55
N LEU A 44 0.86 1.92 -9.72
CA LEU A 44 -0.50 1.75 -9.20
C LEU A 44 -1.36 0.81 -10.05
N THR A 45 -1.14 0.74 -11.36
CA THR A 45 -2.00 -0.08 -12.23
C THR A 45 -1.57 -1.55 -12.27
N GLN A 46 -0.27 -1.86 -12.34
CA GLN A 46 0.20 -3.25 -12.25
C GLN A 46 0.27 -3.77 -10.81
N GLY A 47 0.33 -2.89 -9.80
CA GLY A 47 0.26 -3.25 -8.38
C GLY A 47 -1.10 -3.77 -7.91
N GLY A 48 -2.08 -3.91 -8.80
CA GLY A 48 -3.40 -4.45 -8.49
C GLY A 48 -4.36 -3.46 -7.83
N PHE A 49 -4.18 -2.15 -7.98
CA PHE A 49 -5.15 -1.16 -7.52
C PHE A 49 -6.29 -0.89 -8.51
N SER A 50 -6.21 -1.45 -9.72
CA SER A 50 -7.29 -1.46 -10.71
C SER A 50 -8.44 -2.43 -10.36
N ILE A 51 -8.29 -3.16 -9.25
CA ILE A 51 -9.29 -4.06 -8.70
C ILE A 51 -9.55 -3.72 -7.23
N ILE A 52 -10.80 -3.91 -6.78
CA ILE A 52 -11.20 -3.72 -5.37
C ILE A 52 -10.50 -4.74 -4.46
N GLY A 53 -10.36 -5.99 -4.95
CA GLY A 53 -9.83 -7.11 -4.20
C GLY A 53 -10.81 -7.69 -3.18
N HIS A 54 -10.25 -8.28 -2.13
CA HIS A 54 -10.96 -8.84 -0.97
C HIS A 54 -10.36 -8.29 0.33
N GLY A 55 -11.15 -8.27 1.41
CA GLY A 55 -10.70 -7.88 2.73
C GLY A 55 -11.05 -6.43 3.14
N SER A 56 -10.82 -6.13 4.42
CA SER A 56 -11.13 -4.84 5.02
C SER A 56 -10.23 -3.70 4.49
N ASN A 57 -10.50 -2.46 4.88
CA ASN A 57 -9.62 -1.32 4.55
C ASN A 57 -8.23 -1.46 5.20
N LEU A 58 -8.10 -2.24 6.28
CA LEU A 58 -6.89 -2.31 7.11
C LEU A 58 -6.01 -3.52 6.80
N ASP A 59 -6.54 -4.53 6.12
CA ASP A 59 -5.91 -5.85 5.97
C ASP A 59 -6.20 -6.43 4.56
N THR A 60 -6.03 -5.60 3.53
CA THR A 60 -6.18 -6.02 2.14
C THR A 60 -4.84 -6.38 1.54
N ILE A 61 -4.74 -7.57 0.93
CA ILE A 61 -3.54 -7.98 0.16
C ILE A 61 -3.56 -7.42 -1.25
N THR A 62 -4.75 -7.17 -1.80
CA THR A 62 -4.90 -6.46 -3.07
C THR A 62 -4.51 -5.01 -2.88
N GLY A 63 -3.50 -4.56 -3.61
CA GLY A 63 -2.92 -3.24 -3.39
C GLY A 63 -2.11 -3.10 -2.09
N ALA A 64 -1.69 -4.21 -1.48
CA ALA A 64 -0.68 -4.17 -0.43
C ALA A 64 0.71 -3.83 -1.01
N PRO A 65 1.64 -3.29 -0.20
CA PRO A 65 3.03 -3.13 -0.60
C PRO A 65 3.62 -4.45 -1.10
N ALA A 66 4.12 -4.43 -2.32
CA ALA A 66 4.73 -5.58 -2.97
C ALA A 66 6.23 -5.66 -2.68
N PHE A 67 6.70 -6.84 -2.33
CA PHE A 67 8.11 -7.18 -2.18
C PHE A 67 8.44 -8.37 -3.12
N GLY A 68 9.56 -8.37 -3.86
CA GLY A 68 9.96 -9.55 -4.68
C GLY A 68 10.34 -10.76 -3.81
N ARG A 69 10.37 -12.06 -4.20
CA ARG A 69 10.36 -12.80 -5.50
C ARG A 69 9.78 -14.22 -5.37
N ILE A 70 8.70 -14.57 -6.08
CA ILE A 70 8.19 -15.97 -6.16
C ILE A 70 9.07 -16.86 -7.06
N GLU A 71 9.62 -16.31 -8.14
CA GLU A 71 10.65 -16.96 -8.96
C GLU A 71 11.83 -16.01 -9.24
N HIS A 72 13.04 -16.56 -9.41
CA HIS A 72 14.26 -15.78 -9.66
C HIS A 72 14.28 -15.02 -10.99
N THR A 73 13.25 -15.05 -11.83
CA THR A 73 13.28 -14.48 -13.18
C THR A 73 12.37 -13.25 -13.37
N HIS A 74 11.30 -13.10 -12.59
CA HIS A 74 10.21 -12.16 -12.94
C HIS A 74 10.19 -10.83 -12.17
N TYR A 75 10.80 -10.75 -10.97
CA TYR A 75 10.87 -9.53 -10.13
C TYR A 75 12.20 -9.43 -9.36
N ASP A 76 13.31 -9.40 -10.11
CA ASP A 76 14.67 -9.31 -9.59
C ASP A 76 15.07 -7.89 -9.15
N LEU A 77 16.06 -7.76 -8.28
CA LEU A 77 16.78 -6.52 -7.96
C LEU A 77 17.13 -5.72 -9.21
N ASP A 78 17.55 -6.36 -10.30
CA ASP A 78 17.81 -5.68 -11.58
C ASP A 78 16.57 -5.01 -12.19
N LYS A 79 15.43 -5.69 -12.14
CA LYS A 79 14.15 -5.14 -12.61
C LYS A 79 13.64 -4.05 -11.67
N VAL A 80 13.80 -4.24 -10.37
CA VAL A 80 13.43 -3.25 -9.34
C VAL A 80 14.28 -1.98 -9.51
N VAL A 81 15.60 -2.10 -9.50
CA VAL A 81 16.50 -0.96 -9.72
C VAL A 81 16.26 -0.33 -11.10
N GLY A 82 16.12 -1.15 -12.15
CA GLY A 82 15.89 -0.68 -13.52
C GLY A 82 14.57 0.06 -13.73
N ASN A 83 13.50 -0.32 -13.04
CA ASN A 83 12.19 0.33 -13.14
C ASN A 83 12.13 1.61 -12.29
N TYR A 84 12.64 1.55 -11.05
CA TYR A 84 12.49 2.65 -10.09
C TYR A 84 13.58 3.73 -10.20
N ALA A 85 14.73 3.44 -10.84
CA ALA A 85 15.75 4.46 -11.11
C ALA A 85 15.43 5.40 -12.29
N LYS A 86 14.37 5.12 -13.08
CA LYS A 86 14.12 5.81 -14.36
C LYS A 86 13.08 6.93 -14.30
N ASN A 87 12.11 6.89 -13.39
CA ASN A 87 10.98 7.82 -13.38
C ASN A 87 10.81 8.55 -12.03
N PRO A 88 11.56 9.64 -11.78
CA PRO A 88 11.37 10.45 -10.60
C PRO A 88 10.10 11.33 -10.59
N ASN A 89 9.42 11.52 -11.74
CA ASN A 89 8.56 12.69 -11.97
C ASN A 89 7.09 12.40 -12.36
N ASP A 90 6.43 11.40 -11.75
CA ASP A 90 4.98 11.19 -11.96
C ASP A 90 4.08 12.10 -11.10
N THR A 91 4.67 12.99 -10.30
CA THR A 91 3.97 13.82 -9.32
C THR A 91 3.76 15.25 -9.81
N ASN A 92 3.12 15.42 -10.96
CA ASN A 92 2.63 16.74 -11.39
C ASN A 92 1.14 16.88 -11.03
N LEU A 93 0.76 18.01 -10.45
CA LEU A 93 -0.63 18.36 -10.15
C LEU A 93 -1.54 18.23 -11.38
N GLN A 94 -1.10 18.69 -12.56
CA GLN A 94 -1.90 18.60 -13.80
C GLN A 94 -2.20 17.13 -14.16
N VAL A 95 -1.18 16.27 -14.07
CA VAL A 95 -1.30 14.84 -14.33
C VAL A 95 -2.26 14.19 -13.32
N CYS A 96 -2.18 14.57 -12.04
CA CYS A 96 -3.13 14.09 -11.02
C CYS A 96 -4.57 14.53 -11.29
N GLN A 97 -4.78 15.76 -11.75
CA GLN A 97 -6.11 16.27 -12.13
C GLN A 97 -6.67 15.50 -13.33
N GLU A 98 -5.85 15.26 -14.36
CA GLU A 98 -6.23 14.49 -15.54
C GLU A 98 -6.60 13.05 -15.17
N TYR A 99 -5.77 12.36 -14.38
CA TYR A 99 -6.07 11.01 -13.94
C TYR A 99 -7.35 10.95 -13.10
N PHE A 100 -7.54 11.86 -12.14
CA PHE A 100 -8.77 11.91 -11.35
C PHE A 100 -10.01 12.06 -12.23
N LYS A 101 -9.99 13.00 -13.20
CA LYS A 101 -11.09 13.20 -14.15
C LYS A 101 -11.34 11.97 -15.02
N ASN A 102 -10.27 11.32 -15.47
CA ASN A 102 -10.36 10.13 -16.32
C ASN A 102 -11.00 8.97 -15.54
N PHE A 103 -10.53 8.67 -14.33
CA PHE A 103 -11.13 7.64 -13.49
C PHE A 103 -12.58 7.96 -13.11
N LEU A 104 -12.89 9.21 -12.74
CA LEU A 104 -14.27 9.61 -12.45
C LEU A 104 -15.22 9.30 -13.63
N LYS A 105 -14.74 9.50 -14.86
CA LYS A 105 -15.49 9.23 -16.09
C LYS A 105 -15.50 7.76 -16.53
N SER A 106 -14.53 6.94 -16.13
CA SER A 106 -14.41 5.55 -16.63
C SER A 106 -14.70 4.48 -15.61
N THR A 107 -14.49 4.73 -14.31
CA THR A 107 -14.58 3.71 -13.25
C THR A 107 -15.99 3.12 -13.13
N HIS A 108 -17.05 3.86 -13.47
CA HIS A 108 -18.40 3.30 -13.52
C HIS A 108 -18.56 2.27 -14.64
N LYS A 109 -17.80 2.35 -15.73
CA LYS A 109 -17.85 1.34 -16.78
C LYS A 109 -17.36 0.02 -16.21
N SER A 110 -16.26 0.01 -15.48
CA SER A 110 -15.72 -1.21 -14.85
C SER A 110 -16.39 -1.60 -13.53
N ALA A 111 -17.69 -1.31 -13.35
CA ALA A 111 -18.43 -1.56 -12.10
C ALA A 111 -17.68 -1.15 -10.83
N PHE A 112 -16.90 -0.07 -10.93
CA PHE A 112 -16.05 0.45 -9.88
C PHE A 112 -14.90 -0.45 -9.41
N SER A 113 -14.39 -1.35 -10.26
CA SER A 113 -13.16 -2.10 -9.98
C SER A 113 -11.97 -1.18 -9.65
N ASP A 114 -11.89 -0.04 -10.35
CA ASP A 114 -10.82 0.96 -10.21
C ASP A 114 -11.08 2.01 -9.09
N LEU A 115 -12.04 1.79 -8.18
CA LEU A 115 -12.37 2.76 -7.13
C LEU A 115 -11.16 3.11 -6.25
N ASN A 116 -10.26 2.15 -6.02
CA ASN A 116 -9.03 2.40 -5.28
C ASN A 116 -8.16 3.48 -5.96
N LEU A 117 -8.02 3.44 -7.29
CA LEU A 117 -7.30 4.46 -8.05
C LEU A 117 -7.98 5.82 -7.94
N LEU A 118 -9.32 5.87 -8.07
CA LEU A 118 -10.08 7.11 -7.91
C LEU A 118 -9.84 7.74 -6.52
N MET A 119 -9.87 6.95 -5.45
CA MET A 119 -9.59 7.42 -4.09
C MET A 119 -8.14 7.89 -3.91
N ILE A 120 -7.16 7.19 -4.50
CA ILE A 120 -5.75 7.60 -4.45
C ILE A 120 -5.58 8.98 -5.08
N TYR A 121 -6.11 9.20 -6.28
CA TYR A 121 -6.00 10.50 -6.96
C TYR A 121 -6.81 11.60 -6.28
N LEU A 122 -7.98 11.29 -5.72
CA LEU A 122 -8.73 12.19 -4.84
C LEU A 122 -7.86 12.70 -3.70
N VAL A 123 -7.23 11.78 -2.96
CA VAL A 123 -6.36 12.14 -1.83
C VAL A 123 -5.15 12.95 -2.30
N ARG A 124 -4.45 12.53 -3.37
CA ARG A 124 -3.31 13.28 -3.92
C ARG A 124 -3.68 14.74 -4.24
N LEU A 125 -4.84 15.00 -4.84
CA LEU A 125 -5.30 16.36 -5.13
C LEU A 125 -5.47 17.18 -3.84
N ARG A 126 -6.07 16.59 -2.80
CA ARG A 126 -6.18 17.25 -1.49
C ARG A 126 -4.79 17.48 -0.87
N GLN A 127 -3.85 16.55 -1.02
CA GLN A 127 -2.49 16.77 -0.54
C GLN A 127 -1.78 17.91 -1.29
N PHE A 128 -2.14 18.19 -2.55
CA PHE A 128 -1.65 19.33 -3.33
C PHE A 128 -2.30 20.69 -2.99
N GLY A 129 -3.18 20.79 -2.00
CA GLY A 129 -3.85 22.08 -1.74
C GLY A 129 -5.17 22.26 -2.50
N VAL A 130 -5.57 21.31 -3.35
CA VAL A 130 -6.66 21.53 -4.32
C VAL A 130 -8.01 21.10 -3.77
N ASN A 131 -9.00 21.97 -3.87
CA ASN A 131 -10.38 21.62 -3.60
C ASN A 131 -10.97 20.85 -4.79
N ILE A 132 -11.72 19.79 -4.52
CA ILE A 132 -12.27 18.93 -5.58
C ILE A 132 -13.27 19.67 -6.46
N THR A 133 -13.98 20.65 -5.89
CA THR A 133 -14.92 21.49 -6.63
C THR A 133 -14.24 22.35 -7.70
N ASP A 134 -12.93 22.58 -7.59
CA ASP A 134 -12.16 23.32 -8.60
C ASP A 134 -11.77 22.42 -9.78
N VAL A 135 -11.87 21.11 -9.60
CA VAL A 135 -11.48 20.10 -10.60
C VAL A 135 -12.73 19.56 -11.31
N VAL A 136 -13.79 19.27 -10.57
CA VAL A 136 -15.05 18.67 -11.06
C VAL A 136 -16.26 19.33 -10.42
N SER A 137 -17.40 19.29 -11.13
CA SER A 137 -18.64 19.90 -10.65
C SER A 137 -19.28 19.13 -9.49
N ALA A 138 -20.09 19.82 -8.69
CA ALA A 138 -20.88 19.19 -7.62
C ALA A 138 -21.83 18.10 -8.16
N ASP A 139 -22.39 18.30 -9.35
CA ASP A 139 -23.27 17.34 -10.02
C ASP A 139 -22.54 16.05 -10.40
N GLU A 140 -21.28 16.14 -10.83
CA GLU A 140 -20.45 14.95 -11.08
C GLU A 140 -20.17 14.16 -9.80
N ILE A 141 -19.92 14.85 -8.68
CA ILE A 141 -19.71 14.19 -7.37
C ILE A 141 -21.01 13.56 -6.86
N ASN A 142 -22.16 14.22 -7.00
CA ASN A 142 -23.45 13.65 -6.64
C ASN A 142 -23.77 12.41 -7.48
N THR A 143 -23.52 12.49 -8.79
CA THR A 143 -23.66 11.36 -9.72
C THR A 143 -22.78 10.18 -9.31
N LEU A 144 -21.53 10.44 -8.90
CA LEU A 144 -20.64 9.40 -8.36
C LEU A 144 -21.27 8.71 -7.13
N ARG A 145 -21.77 9.48 -6.15
CA ARG A 145 -22.37 8.93 -4.92
C ARG A 145 -23.56 8.03 -5.20
N GLU A 146 -24.43 8.44 -6.12
CA GLU A 146 -25.59 7.66 -6.56
C GLU A 146 -25.16 6.35 -7.21
N ARG A 147 -24.18 6.42 -8.13
CA ARG A 147 -23.67 5.25 -8.85
C ARG A 147 -23.01 4.24 -7.92
N LEU A 148 -22.20 4.69 -6.95
CA LEU A 148 -21.55 3.81 -5.98
C LEU A 148 -22.55 2.94 -5.21
N HIS A 149 -23.68 3.52 -4.77
CA HIS A 149 -24.71 2.74 -4.07
C HIS A 149 -25.41 1.74 -5.01
N ALA A 150 -25.73 2.16 -6.23
CA ALA A 150 -26.38 1.30 -7.22
C ALA A 150 -25.48 0.13 -7.67
N THR A 151 -24.15 0.29 -7.68
CA THR A 151 -23.21 -0.80 -7.95
C THR A 151 -23.35 -1.95 -6.96
N VAL A 152 -23.53 -1.65 -5.67
CA VAL A 152 -23.74 -2.69 -4.63
C VAL A 152 -25.02 -3.47 -4.92
N GLN A 153 -26.10 -2.77 -5.27
CA GLN A 153 -27.38 -3.41 -5.63
C GLN A 153 -27.26 -4.27 -6.88
N PHE A 154 -26.46 -3.86 -7.88
CA PHE A 154 -26.17 -4.68 -9.05
C PHE A 154 -25.48 -6.00 -8.68
N TYR A 155 -24.50 -6.00 -7.77
CA TYR A 155 -23.87 -7.25 -7.33
C TYR A 155 -24.86 -8.15 -6.57
N TYR A 156 -25.73 -7.61 -5.72
CA TYR A 156 -26.81 -8.41 -5.11
C TYR A 156 -27.80 -8.97 -6.13
N PHE A 157 -28.06 -8.24 -7.22
CA PHE A 157 -28.83 -8.76 -8.33
C PHE A 157 -28.12 -9.97 -8.98
N LEU A 158 -26.83 -9.87 -9.27
CA LEU A 158 -26.05 -11.00 -9.80
C LEU A 158 -26.10 -12.22 -8.85
N MET A 159 -26.10 -11.98 -7.54
CA MET A 159 -26.24 -13.03 -6.51
C MET A 159 -27.65 -13.67 -6.45
N CYS A 160 -28.67 -13.01 -7.01
CA CYS A 160 -30.01 -13.59 -7.16
C CYS A 160 -30.11 -14.47 -8.41
N VAL A 161 -29.29 -14.21 -9.43
CA VAL A 161 -29.26 -14.99 -10.68
C VAL A 161 -28.75 -16.40 -10.40
N GLN A 162 -29.47 -17.39 -10.93
CA GLN A 162 -29.33 -18.84 -10.70
C GLN A 162 -29.46 -19.30 -9.24
N LYS A 163 -29.71 -18.40 -8.29
CA LYS A 163 -30.07 -18.72 -6.89
C LYS A 163 -31.58 -18.68 -6.65
N HIS A 164 -32.17 -17.54 -7.00
CA HIS A 164 -33.58 -17.20 -6.74
C HIS A 164 -34.37 -16.91 -8.02
N ILE A 165 -33.68 -16.46 -9.07
CA ILE A 165 -34.21 -16.29 -10.43
C ILE A 165 -33.30 -17.01 -11.42
N TYR A 166 -33.85 -17.55 -12.50
CA TYR A 166 -33.14 -18.39 -13.46
C TYR A 166 -33.27 -17.81 -14.86
N ILE A 167 -32.21 -17.90 -15.66
CA ILE A 167 -32.23 -17.38 -17.05
C ILE A 167 -33.12 -18.29 -17.91
N HIS A 168 -34.06 -17.69 -18.62
CA HIS A 168 -35.07 -18.37 -19.42
C HIS A 168 -34.69 -18.35 -20.91
N GLY A 169 -33.79 -19.25 -21.32
CA GLY A 169 -33.26 -19.31 -22.70
C GLY A 169 -34.33 -19.34 -23.80
N ALA A 170 -35.45 -20.06 -23.57
CA ALA A 170 -36.55 -20.10 -24.53
C ALA A 170 -37.24 -18.74 -24.73
N ALA A 171 -37.23 -17.87 -23.71
CA ALA A 171 -37.85 -16.55 -23.80
C ALA A 171 -36.96 -15.58 -24.60
N ILE A 172 -35.63 -15.75 -24.49
CA ILE A 172 -34.65 -15.05 -25.33
C ILE A 172 -34.80 -15.51 -26.80
N ASP A 173 -35.01 -16.80 -27.04
CA ASP A 173 -35.26 -17.33 -28.38
C ASP A 173 -36.56 -16.80 -28.99
N GLU A 174 -37.63 -16.75 -28.19
CA GLU A 174 -38.92 -16.20 -28.61
C GLU A 174 -38.81 -14.70 -28.91
N PHE A 175 -38.09 -13.94 -28.08
CA PHE A 175 -37.74 -12.54 -28.35
C PHE A 175 -37.01 -12.39 -29.69
N LYS A 176 -36.01 -13.23 -29.96
CA LYS A 176 -35.26 -13.21 -31.22
C LYS A 176 -36.18 -13.46 -32.42
N LYS A 177 -37.05 -14.46 -32.34
CA LYS A 177 -38.01 -14.83 -33.40
C LYS A 177 -39.03 -13.74 -33.65
N GLU A 178 -39.64 -13.20 -32.60
CA GLU A 178 -40.67 -12.16 -32.73
C GLU A 178 -40.13 -10.85 -33.31
N ASN A 179 -38.85 -10.55 -33.09
CA ASN A 179 -38.21 -9.33 -33.57
C ASN A 179 -37.39 -9.56 -34.85
N ASP A 180 -37.54 -10.70 -35.52
CA ASP A 180 -36.88 -11.06 -36.78
C ASP A 180 -35.34 -10.86 -36.76
N LEU A 181 -34.72 -11.12 -35.61
CA LEU A 181 -33.29 -10.88 -35.40
C LEU A 181 -32.45 -11.99 -36.05
N GLN A 182 -31.67 -11.63 -37.08
CA GLN A 182 -30.85 -12.56 -37.88
C GLN A 182 -29.42 -12.68 -37.34
N GLY A 183 -28.86 -13.90 -37.36
CA GLY A 183 -27.46 -14.22 -37.01
C GLY A 183 -27.25 -14.90 -35.64
N ASP A 184 -26.03 -15.35 -35.40
CA ASP A 184 -25.64 -16.08 -34.17
C ASP A 184 -25.51 -15.15 -32.94
N TYR A 185 -25.23 -13.86 -33.18
CA TYR A 185 -25.13 -12.79 -32.17
C TYR A 185 -26.36 -11.88 -32.15
N ALA A 186 -27.46 -12.27 -32.81
CA ALA A 186 -28.58 -11.37 -33.09
C ALA A 186 -29.29 -10.84 -31.83
N ALA A 187 -29.31 -11.63 -30.76
CA ALA A 187 -29.83 -11.21 -29.46
C ALA A 187 -28.78 -10.46 -28.63
N GLY A 188 -27.48 -10.59 -28.94
CA GLY A 188 -26.37 -10.02 -28.17
C GLY A 188 -26.44 -8.51 -28.05
N ASP A 189 -26.66 -7.79 -29.17
CA ASP A 189 -26.77 -6.33 -29.16
C ASP A 189 -27.90 -5.83 -28.24
N TYR A 190 -29.03 -6.56 -28.21
CA TYR A 190 -30.17 -6.24 -27.35
C TYR A 190 -29.91 -6.60 -25.89
N ILE A 191 -29.25 -7.73 -25.65
CA ILE A 191 -28.84 -8.13 -24.31
C ILE A 191 -27.87 -7.09 -23.72
N GLU A 192 -26.88 -6.64 -24.49
CA GLU A 192 -25.95 -5.57 -24.11
C GLU A 192 -26.69 -4.26 -23.84
N HIS A 193 -27.61 -3.87 -24.71
CA HIS A 193 -28.40 -2.65 -24.51
C HIS A 193 -29.21 -2.65 -23.22
N PHE A 194 -29.95 -3.73 -22.94
CA PHE A 194 -30.87 -3.79 -21.79
C PHE A 194 -30.23 -4.23 -20.47
N PHE A 195 -29.15 -5.01 -20.52
CA PHE A 195 -28.53 -5.64 -19.36
C PHE A 195 -27.05 -5.25 -19.19
N SER A 196 -26.57 -4.23 -19.90
CA SER A 196 -25.31 -3.55 -19.55
C SER A 196 -25.39 -2.95 -18.16
N PHE A 197 -24.21 -2.78 -17.54
CA PHE A 197 -24.10 -2.18 -16.23
C PHE A 197 -24.67 -0.76 -16.20
N GLU A 198 -24.40 0.06 -17.21
CA GLU A 198 -24.90 1.43 -17.31
C GLU A 198 -26.43 1.48 -17.38
N ALA A 199 -27.05 0.66 -18.23
CA ALA A 199 -28.50 0.58 -18.34
C ALA A 199 -29.15 0.16 -17.01
N PHE A 200 -28.52 -0.81 -16.32
CA PHE A 200 -28.98 -1.28 -15.03
C PHE A 200 -28.89 -0.21 -13.95
N LEU A 201 -27.77 0.53 -13.89
CA LEU A 201 -27.60 1.64 -12.95
C LEU A 201 -28.66 2.72 -13.14
N GLU A 202 -28.93 3.14 -14.38
CA GLU A 202 -29.97 4.14 -14.66
C GLU A 202 -31.37 3.66 -14.26
N LYS A 203 -31.66 2.35 -14.38
CA LYS A 203 -32.91 1.75 -13.90
C LYS A 203 -33.00 1.74 -12.37
N LEU A 204 -31.92 1.39 -11.68
CA LEU A 204 -31.84 1.42 -10.22
C LEU A 204 -32.04 2.84 -9.67
N LYS A 205 -31.44 3.85 -10.31
CA LYS A 205 -31.60 5.26 -9.91
C LYS A 205 -33.06 5.71 -9.92
N LYS A 206 -33.83 5.27 -10.93
CA LYS A 206 -35.26 5.64 -11.09
C LYS A 206 -36.18 4.95 -10.10
N THR A 207 -35.83 3.75 -9.65
CA THR A 207 -36.76 2.85 -8.92
C THR A 207 -36.39 2.68 -7.45
N GLN A 208 -35.16 3.02 -7.04
CA GLN A 208 -34.62 2.80 -5.70
C GLN A 208 -34.81 1.36 -5.19
N PHE A 209 -34.67 0.40 -6.12
CA PHE A 209 -34.96 -1.00 -5.85
C PHE A 209 -33.88 -1.64 -4.97
N ASN A 210 -34.30 -2.31 -3.88
CA ASN A 210 -33.39 -2.92 -2.90
C ASN A 210 -33.18 -4.42 -3.20
N MET A 211 -32.12 -4.73 -3.93
CA MET A 211 -31.73 -6.10 -4.31
C MET A 211 -31.16 -6.90 -3.14
N GLU A 212 -30.49 -6.22 -2.21
CA GLU A 212 -29.91 -6.83 -1.02
C GLU A 212 -30.98 -7.49 -0.14
N GLU A 213 -32.11 -6.81 0.05
CA GLU A 213 -33.27 -7.35 0.78
C GLU A 213 -33.80 -8.63 0.13
N ILE A 214 -33.92 -8.65 -1.19
CA ILE A 214 -34.45 -9.80 -1.94
C ILE A 214 -33.50 -10.99 -1.82
N TYR A 215 -32.19 -10.74 -1.92
CA TYR A 215 -31.18 -11.78 -1.77
C TYR A 215 -31.25 -12.44 -0.38
N ASN A 216 -31.34 -11.62 0.67
CA ASN A 216 -31.33 -12.06 2.07
C ASN A 216 -32.69 -12.62 2.55
N SER A 217 -33.80 -12.14 1.99
CA SER A 217 -35.18 -12.50 2.37
C SER A 217 -36.04 -12.76 1.12
N PRO A 218 -35.82 -13.90 0.43
CA PRO A 218 -36.57 -14.23 -0.77
C PRO A 218 -38.03 -14.57 -0.41
N SER A 219 -38.96 -13.80 -0.94
CA SER A 219 -40.41 -14.07 -0.87
C SER A 219 -40.99 -14.09 -2.29
N PHE A 220 -42.11 -14.78 -2.49
CA PHE A 220 -42.78 -14.79 -3.80
C PHE A 220 -43.06 -13.38 -4.32
N GLU A 221 -43.49 -12.47 -3.42
CA GLU A 221 -43.71 -11.07 -3.74
C GLU A 221 -42.41 -10.36 -4.17
N ASN A 222 -41.33 -10.54 -3.42
CA ASN A 222 -40.04 -9.91 -3.71
C ASN A 222 -39.40 -10.43 -5.01
N ILE A 223 -39.52 -11.73 -5.28
CA ILE A 223 -39.05 -12.32 -6.54
C ILE A 223 -39.86 -11.80 -7.72
N ASN A 224 -41.17 -11.68 -7.60
CA ASN A 224 -41.99 -11.09 -8.67
C ASN A 224 -41.64 -9.62 -8.91
N LYS A 225 -41.44 -8.84 -7.84
CA LYS A 225 -40.94 -7.46 -7.95
C LYS A 225 -39.61 -7.40 -8.69
N LEU A 226 -38.68 -8.33 -8.44
CA LEU A 226 -37.40 -8.41 -9.15
C LEU A 226 -37.59 -8.74 -10.63
N LEU A 227 -38.43 -9.72 -10.95
CA LEU A 227 -38.75 -10.09 -12.34
C LEU A 227 -39.41 -8.94 -13.10
N ASP A 228 -40.30 -8.19 -12.45
CA ASP A 228 -40.89 -6.97 -12.98
C ASP A 228 -39.86 -5.84 -13.14
N PHE A 229 -38.90 -5.73 -12.21
CA PHE A 229 -37.83 -4.76 -12.32
C PHE A 229 -36.91 -5.04 -13.50
N ILE A 230 -36.61 -6.30 -13.86
CA ILE A 230 -35.68 -6.62 -14.96
C ILE A 230 -36.34 -6.85 -16.32
N LYS A 231 -37.67 -6.81 -16.42
CA LYS A 231 -38.37 -7.01 -17.70
C LYS A 231 -38.17 -5.86 -18.69
N ILE A 232 -38.34 -6.18 -19.97
CA ILE A 232 -38.51 -5.19 -21.04
C ILE A 232 -40.01 -5.02 -21.24
N PRO A 233 -40.61 -3.86 -20.88
CA PRO A 233 -42.05 -3.70 -20.89
C PRO A 233 -42.60 -3.52 -22.30
N LYS A 234 -43.82 -4.01 -22.54
CA LYS A 234 -44.57 -3.79 -23.77
C LYS A 234 -44.67 -2.30 -24.09
N GLY A 235 -44.46 -1.95 -25.36
CA GLY A 235 -44.51 -0.58 -25.84
C GLY A 235 -43.26 0.25 -25.51
N TYR A 236 -42.23 -0.33 -24.88
CA TYR A 236 -40.92 0.31 -24.76
C TYR A 236 -40.35 0.61 -26.15
N GLN A 237 -39.87 1.83 -26.35
CA GLN A 237 -39.31 2.29 -27.62
C GLN A 237 -37.97 2.97 -27.40
N GLU A 238 -36.95 2.53 -28.12
CA GLU A 238 -35.61 3.11 -28.06
C GLU A 238 -34.82 2.82 -29.34
N LYS A 239 -33.82 3.68 -29.60
CA LYS A 239 -32.82 3.42 -30.64
C LYS A 239 -31.73 2.51 -30.09
N ILE A 240 -31.58 1.33 -30.68
CA ILE A 240 -30.60 0.33 -30.27
C ILE A 240 -29.49 0.27 -31.33
N LYS A 241 -28.24 0.35 -30.88
CA LYS A 241 -27.10 0.16 -31.78
C LYS A 241 -26.94 -1.32 -32.07
N ARG A 242 -26.83 -1.67 -33.35
CA ARG A 242 -26.63 -3.03 -33.84
C ARG A 242 -25.32 -3.12 -34.59
N ASN A 243 -24.45 -4.04 -34.22
CA ASN A 243 -23.20 -4.26 -34.93
C ASN A 243 -23.33 -5.43 -35.92
N PRO A 244 -23.06 -5.25 -37.23
CA PRO A 244 -22.58 -4.04 -37.93
C PRO A 244 -23.71 -3.16 -38.52
N CYS A 245 -24.99 -3.45 -38.24
CA CYS A 245 -26.16 -2.89 -38.92
C CYS A 245 -26.50 -1.41 -38.63
N GLY A 246 -25.79 -0.73 -37.74
CA GLY A 246 -26.01 0.69 -37.42
C GLY A 246 -26.96 0.91 -36.25
N GLU A 247 -28.03 1.70 -36.43
CA GLU A 247 -29.07 1.93 -35.42
C GLU A 247 -30.40 1.32 -35.87
N ASP A 248 -31.12 0.69 -34.95
CA ASP A 248 -32.42 0.08 -35.16
C ASP A 248 -33.45 0.70 -34.19
N ASN A 249 -34.67 0.95 -34.68
CA ASN A 249 -35.75 1.47 -33.84
C ASN A 249 -36.48 0.28 -33.23
N PHE A 250 -36.14 -0.06 -32.00
CA PHE A 250 -36.78 -1.15 -31.30
C PHE A 250 -38.10 -0.71 -30.68
N ALA A 251 -39.12 -1.57 -30.81
CA ALA A 251 -40.40 -1.41 -30.13
C ALA A 251 -40.85 -2.77 -29.56
N ALA A 252 -40.92 -2.87 -28.22
CA ALA A 252 -41.30 -4.11 -27.57
C ALA A 252 -42.78 -4.48 -27.84
N LYS A 253 -43.01 -5.63 -28.48
CA LYS A 253 -44.37 -6.09 -28.86
C LYS A 253 -45.18 -6.61 -27.67
N ARG A 254 -44.50 -7.11 -26.65
CA ARG A 254 -45.04 -7.58 -25.37
C ARG A 254 -44.02 -7.38 -24.24
N ASP A 255 -44.41 -7.76 -23.02
CA ASP A 255 -43.46 -7.87 -21.92
C ASP A 255 -42.52 -9.05 -22.21
N TYR A 256 -41.21 -8.78 -22.24
CA TYR A 256 -40.19 -9.82 -22.37
C TYR A 256 -39.52 -10.09 -21.03
N HIS A 257 -39.55 -11.35 -20.61
CA HIS A 257 -38.96 -11.84 -19.35
C HIS A 257 -37.84 -12.81 -19.67
N PHE A 258 -36.59 -12.34 -19.60
CA PHE A 258 -35.41 -13.20 -19.83
C PHE A 258 -35.06 -14.04 -18.61
N PHE A 259 -35.81 -13.88 -17.51
CA PHE A 259 -35.61 -14.59 -16.25
C PHE A 259 -36.94 -15.11 -15.72
N SER A 260 -36.90 -16.20 -14.95
CA SER A 260 -38.05 -16.84 -14.30
C SER A 260 -37.75 -17.22 -12.85
N SER A 261 -38.79 -17.37 -12.04
CA SER A 261 -38.68 -17.93 -10.67
C SER A 261 -38.54 -19.45 -10.67
N GLN A 262 -38.91 -20.11 -11.77
CA GLN A 262 -38.78 -21.55 -11.92
C GLN A 262 -37.44 -21.91 -12.56
N LYS A 263 -36.75 -22.88 -11.95
CA LYS A 263 -35.54 -23.47 -12.51
C LYS A 263 -35.92 -24.25 -13.77
N PRO A 264 -35.27 -23.98 -14.92
CA PRO A 264 -35.55 -24.74 -16.13
C PRO A 264 -35.16 -26.22 -15.96
N GLU A 265 -35.92 -27.12 -16.57
CA GLU A 265 -35.58 -28.54 -16.68
C GLU A 265 -34.40 -28.67 -17.65
N SER A 266 -33.18 -28.86 -17.15
CA SER A 266 -31.98 -29.05 -17.97
C SER A 266 -31.01 -30.04 -17.32
N GLY A 267 -30.30 -30.83 -18.15
CA GLY A 267 -29.34 -31.85 -17.71
C GLY A 267 -28.07 -31.31 -17.02
N GLU A 268 -27.24 -32.21 -16.49
CA GLU A 268 -26.00 -31.90 -15.73
C GLU A 268 -24.97 -31.10 -16.55
N VAL A 269 -24.30 -30.13 -15.91
CA VAL A 269 -23.37 -29.18 -16.54
C VAL A 269 -22.06 -29.09 -15.77
N PHE A 270 -20.92 -29.05 -16.48
CA PHE A 270 -19.56 -28.94 -15.92
C PHE A 270 -18.88 -27.59 -16.25
N TYR A 271 -17.83 -27.32 -15.49
CA TYR A 271 -17.33 -26.02 -15.02
C TYR A 271 -16.39 -25.25 -15.97
N GLU A 272 -16.50 -23.92 -15.99
CA GLU A 272 -15.43 -23.02 -16.41
C GLU A 272 -15.30 -21.89 -15.36
N GLU A 273 -14.07 -21.58 -14.93
CA GLU A 273 -13.82 -20.64 -13.84
C GLU A 273 -13.99 -19.18 -14.34
N ILE A 274 -15.25 -18.71 -14.42
CA ILE A 274 -15.58 -17.32 -14.79
C ILE A 274 -15.37 -16.36 -13.59
N GLY A 275 -14.87 -16.87 -12.45
CA GLY A 275 -14.88 -16.23 -11.13
C GLY A 275 -14.17 -14.88 -10.99
N GLY A 276 -13.47 -14.38 -12.00
CA GLY A 276 -12.82 -13.06 -11.99
C GLY A 276 -13.43 -12.00 -12.92
N TYR A 277 -14.42 -12.35 -13.74
CA TYR A 277 -14.64 -11.62 -15.00
C TYR A 277 -15.88 -10.70 -15.03
N LEU A 278 -16.97 -11.04 -14.33
CA LEU A 278 -18.24 -10.28 -14.32
C LEU A 278 -18.13 -8.85 -13.73
N PHE A 279 -16.96 -8.47 -13.22
CA PHE A 279 -16.74 -7.22 -12.49
C PHE A 279 -16.27 -6.05 -13.37
N THR A 280 -16.06 -6.24 -14.68
CA THR A 280 -15.29 -5.24 -15.47
C THR A 280 -16.05 -4.54 -16.59
N ASN A 281 -17.32 -4.90 -16.88
CA ASN A 281 -18.08 -4.47 -18.08
C ASN A 281 -17.22 -4.41 -19.35
N HIS A 282 -16.18 -5.23 -19.40
CA HIS A 282 -15.37 -5.41 -20.57
C HIS A 282 -16.21 -6.28 -21.51
N PRO A 283 -16.32 -5.99 -22.81
CA PRO A 283 -17.20 -6.75 -23.71
C PRO A 283 -16.97 -8.27 -23.68
N SER A 284 -15.73 -8.68 -23.42
CA SER A 284 -15.36 -10.11 -23.28
C SER A 284 -15.78 -10.76 -21.96
N TYR A 285 -16.22 -9.97 -20.97
CA TYR A 285 -16.38 -10.35 -19.56
C TYR A 285 -17.58 -9.68 -18.87
N SER A 286 -18.53 -9.12 -19.61
CA SER A 286 -19.72 -8.44 -19.05
C SER A 286 -20.84 -9.43 -18.66
N PHE A 287 -21.79 -8.98 -17.84
CA PHE A 287 -23.01 -9.74 -17.55
C PHE A 287 -23.82 -10.03 -18.82
N ALA A 288 -23.89 -9.06 -19.73
CA ALA A 288 -24.53 -9.22 -21.03
C ALA A 288 -23.84 -10.29 -21.88
N TYR A 289 -22.51 -10.30 -21.94
CA TYR A 289 -21.76 -11.38 -22.59
C TYR A 289 -22.09 -12.75 -21.97
N TYR A 290 -22.18 -12.82 -20.64
CA TYR A 290 -22.60 -14.05 -19.96
C TYR A 290 -24.00 -14.51 -20.39
N LEU A 291 -24.99 -13.61 -20.43
CA LEU A 291 -26.35 -13.93 -20.90
C LEU A 291 -26.36 -14.41 -22.35
N GLU A 292 -25.55 -13.78 -23.21
CA GLU A 292 -25.40 -14.20 -24.60
C GLU A 292 -24.82 -15.61 -24.71
N ARG A 293 -23.74 -15.90 -23.97
CA ARG A 293 -23.11 -17.24 -23.98
C ARG A 293 -24.06 -18.30 -23.45
N TYR A 294 -24.82 -17.99 -22.39
CA TYR A 294 -25.88 -18.85 -21.89
C TYR A 294 -26.92 -19.18 -22.97
N TYR A 295 -27.40 -18.15 -23.69
CA TYR A 295 -28.37 -18.32 -24.77
C TYR A 295 -27.80 -19.17 -25.92
N GLN A 296 -26.57 -18.92 -26.36
CA GLN A 296 -25.91 -19.72 -27.40
C GLN A 296 -25.84 -21.21 -27.02
N SER A 297 -25.52 -21.49 -25.76
CA SER A 297 -25.44 -22.84 -25.23
C SER A 297 -26.79 -23.53 -25.15
N TYR A 298 -27.81 -22.81 -24.68
CA TYR A 298 -29.20 -23.26 -24.73
C TYR A 298 -29.61 -23.67 -26.16
N MET A 299 -29.31 -22.86 -27.18
CA MET A 299 -29.64 -23.18 -28.58
C MET A 299 -28.88 -24.42 -29.09
N ARG A 300 -27.62 -24.59 -28.69
CA ARG A 300 -26.83 -25.76 -29.07
C ARG A 300 -27.40 -27.03 -28.47
N ALA A 301 -27.77 -27.01 -27.19
CA ALA A 301 -28.39 -28.14 -26.50
C ALA A 301 -29.70 -28.58 -27.16
N GLN A 302 -30.53 -27.63 -27.60
CA GLN A 302 -31.78 -27.93 -28.33
C GLN A 302 -31.54 -28.55 -29.71
N SER A 303 -30.41 -28.24 -30.37
CA SER A 303 -30.11 -28.72 -31.74
C SER A 303 -29.43 -30.09 -31.81
N LYS A 304 -28.81 -30.57 -30.73
CA LYS A 304 -28.15 -31.88 -30.67
C LYS A 304 -28.81 -32.73 -29.60
N ALA A 305 -29.68 -33.66 -30.01
CA ALA A 305 -30.45 -34.54 -29.13
C ALA A 305 -29.63 -35.40 -28.13
N GLU A 306 -28.30 -35.38 -28.17
CA GLU A 306 -27.41 -36.16 -27.29
C GLU A 306 -26.13 -35.42 -26.86
N VAL A 307 -25.96 -34.12 -27.13
CA VAL A 307 -24.69 -33.43 -26.82
C VAL A 307 -24.88 -32.36 -25.74
N LEU A 308 -24.41 -32.71 -24.55
CA LEU A 308 -24.10 -31.82 -23.42
C LEU A 308 -23.21 -30.65 -23.91
N LEU A 309 -23.74 -29.42 -23.89
CA LEU A 309 -23.01 -28.21 -24.31
C LEU A 309 -23.29 -27.01 -23.36
N ASN A 310 -22.46 -27.00 -22.30
CA ASN A 310 -21.71 -25.93 -21.60
C ASN A 310 -22.22 -24.48 -21.63
N VAL A 311 -22.55 -23.87 -20.49
CA VAL A 311 -21.96 -22.61 -19.93
C VAL A 311 -22.73 -22.28 -18.64
N PHE A 312 -22.10 -22.51 -17.50
CA PHE A 312 -22.45 -21.81 -16.26
C PHE A 312 -21.14 -21.35 -15.62
N PRO A 313 -21.02 -20.09 -15.16
CA PRO A 313 -20.16 -19.84 -14.01
C PRO A 313 -20.70 -20.72 -12.89
N ASP A 314 -19.82 -21.36 -12.14
CA ASP A 314 -20.22 -22.02 -10.91
C ASP A 314 -20.80 -20.97 -9.97
N PHE A 315 -22.12 -20.77 -10.00
CA PHE A 315 -22.78 -19.73 -9.21
C PHE A 315 -22.60 -20.02 -7.71
N GLU A 316 -22.42 -21.27 -7.29
CA GLU A 316 -22.14 -21.61 -5.90
C GLU A 316 -20.75 -21.12 -5.47
N ASN A 317 -19.71 -21.41 -6.27
CA ASN A 317 -18.36 -20.86 -6.02
C ASN A 317 -18.26 -19.35 -6.31
N PHE A 318 -19.06 -18.83 -7.24
CA PHE A 318 -19.16 -17.39 -7.51
C PHE A 318 -19.81 -16.67 -6.34
N HIS A 319 -20.92 -17.17 -5.80
CA HIS A 319 -21.60 -16.57 -4.66
C HIS A 319 -20.69 -16.47 -3.44
N SER A 320 -19.94 -17.53 -3.14
CA SER A 320 -19.00 -17.52 -2.02
C SER A 320 -17.84 -16.52 -2.23
N LYS A 321 -17.36 -16.33 -3.47
CA LYS A 321 -16.32 -15.33 -3.80
C LYS A 321 -16.86 -13.90 -3.83
N VAL A 322 -18.08 -13.67 -4.33
CA VAL A 322 -18.68 -12.34 -4.56
C VAL A 322 -19.08 -11.64 -3.27
N LEU A 323 -19.60 -12.36 -2.27
CA LEU A 323 -19.98 -11.74 -0.99
C LEU A 323 -18.81 -10.97 -0.36
N SER A 324 -17.63 -11.59 -0.31
CA SER A 324 -16.42 -10.94 0.22
C SER A 324 -16.00 -9.71 -0.59
N HIS A 325 -16.29 -9.70 -1.90
CA HIS A 325 -16.06 -8.56 -2.78
C HIS A 325 -17.08 -7.44 -2.55
N ILE A 326 -18.37 -7.79 -2.37
CA ILE A 326 -19.41 -6.82 -2.01
C ILE A 326 -19.04 -6.12 -0.69
N GLU A 327 -18.64 -6.88 0.33
CA GLU A 327 -18.19 -6.34 1.61
C GLU A 327 -16.99 -5.41 1.46
N ALA A 328 -15.98 -5.82 0.67
CA ALA A 328 -14.82 -4.97 0.37
C ALA A 328 -15.24 -3.68 -0.36
N LEU A 329 -16.10 -3.78 -1.37
CA LEU A 329 -16.63 -2.65 -2.12
C LEU A 329 -17.43 -1.70 -1.23
N GLN A 330 -18.33 -2.20 -0.38
CA GLN A 330 -19.08 -1.39 0.59
C GLN A 330 -18.14 -0.64 1.55
N ASN A 331 -17.07 -1.28 2.02
CA ASN A 331 -16.03 -0.64 2.82
C ASN A 331 -15.30 0.46 2.03
N ARG A 332 -14.98 0.23 0.75
CA ARG A 332 -14.34 1.24 -0.13
C ARG A 332 -15.28 2.39 -0.46
N ILE A 333 -16.57 2.13 -0.66
CA ILE A 333 -17.59 3.17 -0.87
C ILE A 333 -17.70 4.06 0.36
N THR A 334 -17.75 3.46 1.54
CA THR A 334 -17.79 4.19 2.81
C THR A 334 -16.57 5.09 2.97
N LEU A 335 -15.37 4.55 2.70
CA LEU A 335 -14.14 5.33 2.70
C LEU A 335 -14.16 6.44 1.65
N CYS A 336 -14.55 6.14 0.41
CA CYS A 336 -14.63 7.13 -0.67
C CYS A 336 -15.54 8.32 -0.30
N LYS A 337 -16.72 8.03 0.27
CA LYS A 337 -17.63 9.08 0.77
C LYS A 337 -16.98 9.89 1.89
N ALA A 338 -16.36 9.23 2.86
CA ALA A 338 -15.65 9.91 3.95
C ALA A 338 -14.51 10.81 3.43
N LEU A 339 -13.77 10.38 2.41
CA LEU A 339 -12.71 11.18 1.78
C LEU A 339 -13.26 12.37 0.99
N LEU A 340 -14.41 12.21 0.32
CA LEU A 340 -15.08 13.31 -0.39
C LEU A 340 -15.62 14.37 0.59
N ASP A 341 -16.15 13.93 1.73
CA ASP A 341 -16.76 14.79 2.77
C ASP A 341 -15.73 15.36 3.76
N ALA A 342 -14.51 14.82 3.81
CA ALA A 342 -13.47 15.27 4.74
C ALA A 342 -13.07 16.72 4.48
N ARG A 343 -12.77 17.44 5.56
CA ARG A 343 -12.27 18.81 5.47
C ARG A 343 -10.83 18.85 5.01
N ASP A 344 -10.44 19.97 4.40
CA ASP A 344 -9.11 20.17 3.83
C ASP A 344 -7.97 19.99 4.84
N GLU A 345 -8.19 20.39 6.09
CA GLU A 345 -7.19 20.33 7.15
C GLU A 345 -6.93 18.89 7.64
N GLU A 346 -7.79 17.95 7.27
CA GLU A 346 -7.62 16.55 7.64
C GLU A 346 -6.64 15.82 6.71
N PHE A 347 -6.30 16.42 5.57
CA PHE A 347 -5.35 15.86 4.62
C PHE A 347 -3.94 16.39 4.88
N ILE A 348 -2.97 15.50 4.74
CA ILE A 348 -1.57 15.85 4.94
C ILE A 348 -1.04 16.46 3.65
N ARG A 349 -0.86 17.79 3.68
CA ARG A 349 -0.36 18.55 2.53
C ARG A 349 1.06 18.16 2.19
N TYR A 350 1.37 18.19 0.90
CA TYR A 350 2.75 18.07 0.44
C TYR A 350 3.54 19.30 0.85
N ASP A 351 4.70 19.05 1.45
CA ASP A 351 5.68 20.10 1.67
C ASP A 351 6.58 20.19 0.43
N GLU A 352 6.35 21.21 -0.40
CA GLU A 352 7.19 21.48 -1.59
C GLU A 352 8.64 21.79 -1.21
N GLN A 353 8.91 22.14 0.06
CA GLN A 353 10.26 22.36 0.58
C GLN A 353 10.94 21.07 1.05
N ASP A 354 10.21 19.94 1.12
CA ASP A 354 10.82 18.66 1.46
C ASP A 354 11.75 18.22 0.32
N GLU A 355 13.05 18.19 0.63
CA GLU A 355 14.10 17.85 -0.32
C GLU A 355 13.94 16.43 -0.89
N LEU A 356 13.35 15.50 -0.14
CA LEU A 356 13.07 14.14 -0.62
C LEU A 356 11.93 14.10 -1.64
N ILE A 357 11.05 15.11 -1.61
CA ILE A 357 9.97 15.30 -2.58
C ILE A 357 10.46 16.07 -3.80
N ALA A 358 11.16 17.19 -3.58
CA ALA A 358 11.60 18.09 -4.65
C ALA A 358 12.75 17.52 -5.51
N LYS A 359 13.58 16.64 -4.93
CA LYS A 359 14.71 15.99 -5.62
C LYS A 359 14.67 14.49 -5.36
N PRO A 360 13.69 13.77 -5.94
CA PRO A 360 13.48 12.37 -5.63
C PRO A 360 14.59 11.49 -6.21
N PHE A 361 14.86 10.38 -5.53
CA PHE A 361 15.84 9.39 -5.94
C PHE A 361 15.36 7.98 -5.57
N PRO A 362 15.88 6.93 -6.24
CA PRO A 362 15.40 5.57 -6.01
C PRO A 362 15.83 5.04 -4.64
N VAL A 363 14.91 4.37 -3.96
CA VAL A 363 15.14 3.74 -2.66
C VAL A 363 14.64 2.30 -2.73
N VAL A 364 15.40 1.36 -2.18
CA VAL A 364 14.97 -0.03 -2.01
C VAL A 364 14.88 -0.34 -0.53
N PHE A 365 13.71 -0.79 -0.06
CA PHE A 365 13.56 -1.38 1.27
C PHE A 365 13.83 -2.87 1.20
N VAL A 366 14.48 -3.38 2.23
CA VAL A 366 14.87 -4.79 2.35
C VAL A 366 14.31 -5.32 3.67
N THR A 367 13.61 -6.44 3.62
CA THR A 367 12.98 -7.07 4.79
C THR A 367 13.10 -8.59 4.78
N GLU A 368 13.10 -9.17 5.98
CA GLU A 368 12.99 -10.60 6.26
C GLU A 368 11.71 -10.93 7.04
N ALA A 369 10.76 -9.99 7.07
CA ALA A 369 9.55 -10.18 7.85
C ALA A 369 8.82 -11.45 7.40
N LYS A 370 8.52 -12.33 8.35
CA LYS A 370 7.76 -13.57 8.11
C LYS A 370 6.28 -13.33 7.80
N THR A 371 5.84 -12.09 7.96
CA THR A 371 4.47 -11.63 7.66
C THR A 371 4.25 -11.34 6.19
N ILE A 372 5.28 -11.50 5.36
CA ILE A 372 5.19 -11.40 3.91
C ILE A 372 4.52 -12.67 3.37
N GLU A 373 3.48 -12.49 2.56
CA GLU A 373 2.64 -13.56 2.00
C GLU A 373 2.76 -13.64 0.48
N GLU A 374 2.56 -14.84 -0.05
CA GLU A 374 2.47 -15.07 -1.49
C GLU A 374 1.16 -14.50 -2.06
N PHE A 375 1.23 -13.76 -3.16
CA PHE A 375 0.06 -13.26 -3.89
C PHE A 375 0.34 -13.27 -5.39
N GLU A 376 -0.32 -14.18 -6.11
CA GLU A 376 -0.12 -14.42 -7.54
C GLU A 376 1.36 -14.69 -7.88
N ASN A 377 2.05 -13.72 -8.48
CA ASN A 377 3.47 -13.82 -8.90
C ASN A 377 4.41 -12.92 -8.06
N GLU A 378 3.91 -12.36 -6.96
CA GLU A 378 4.65 -11.43 -6.08
C GLU A 378 4.48 -11.79 -4.61
N TYR A 379 5.36 -11.28 -3.74
CA TYR A 379 5.09 -11.30 -2.32
C TYR A 379 4.53 -9.97 -1.84
N ARG A 380 3.64 -9.98 -0.86
CA ARG A 380 2.99 -8.76 -0.36
C ARG A 380 2.90 -8.76 1.15
N SER A 381 2.87 -7.57 1.74
CA SER A 381 2.63 -7.41 3.18
C SER A 381 1.22 -6.92 3.45
N ARG A 382 0.37 -7.76 4.04
CA ARG A 382 -0.93 -7.31 4.54
C ARG A 382 -0.84 -6.42 5.76
N VAL A 383 0.22 -6.60 6.56
CA VAL A 383 0.45 -5.84 7.78
C VAL A 383 1.39 -4.66 7.53
N PRO A 384 1.21 -3.54 8.27
CA PRO A 384 2.19 -2.46 8.27
C PRO A 384 3.58 -2.95 8.69
N LEU A 385 4.60 -2.61 7.90
CA LEU A 385 6.01 -2.87 8.20
C LEU A 385 6.70 -1.57 8.59
N LYS A 386 7.35 -1.53 9.75
CA LYS A 386 7.96 -0.33 10.28
C LYS A 386 9.45 -0.25 9.93
N LEU A 387 9.88 0.93 9.48
CA LEU A 387 11.28 1.24 9.26
C LEU A 387 12.03 1.24 10.59
N GLY A 388 13.15 0.52 10.64
CA GLY A 388 13.93 0.29 11.85
C GLY A 388 13.50 -0.91 12.68
N LYS A 389 12.43 -1.63 12.29
CA LYS A 389 11.99 -2.84 12.96
C LYS A 389 11.90 -4.01 11.99
N GLU A 390 10.89 -4.03 11.13
CA GLU A 390 10.73 -5.04 10.10
C GLU A 390 11.55 -4.71 8.84
N MET A 391 11.77 -3.42 8.56
CA MET A 391 12.64 -2.96 7.48
C MET A 391 13.89 -2.32 8.10
N GLN A 392 15.00 -3.07 8.15
CA GLN A 392 16.23 -2.61 8.81
C GLN A 392 17.29 -2.13 7.80
N LEU A 393 17.11 -2.45 6.53
CA LEU A 393 18.07 -2.12 5.47
C LEU A 393 17.37 -1.31 4.38
N LEU A 394 18.00 -0.19 4.01
CA LEU A 394 17.64 0.62 2.85
C LEU A 394 18.83 0.65 1.89
N ALA A 395 18.56 0.69 0.59
CA ALA A 395 19.60 0.92 -0.41
C ALA A 395 19.22 2.06 -1.37
N THR A 396 20.23 2.74 -1.91
CA THR A 396 20.10 3.82 -2.90
C THR A 396 21.24 3.75 -3.92
N ASP A 397 21.12 4.50 -5.01
CA ASP A 397 22.04 4.50 -6.15
C ASP A 397 23.44 5.07 -5.89
N ASN A 398 23.59 6.14 -5.09
CA ASN A 398 24.87 6.84 -4.94
C ASN A 398 25.14 7.38 -3.54
N LYS A 399 26.40 7.80 -3.28
CA LYS A 399 26.87 8.26 -1.96
C LYS A 399 26.20 9.55 -1.48
N GLU A 400 25.83 10.44 -2.40
CA GLU A 400 25.13 11.68 -2.04
C GLU A 400 23.74 11.36 -1.51
N ASN A 401 22.99 10.52 -2.24
CA ASN A 401 21.68 10.05 -1.81
C ASN A 401 21.75 9.19 -0.55
N GLN A 402 22.81 8.37 -0.39
CA GLN A 402 23.06 7.62 0.84
C GLN A 402 23.21 8.56 2.05
N LYS A 403 23.96 9.65 1.88
CA LYS A 403 24.11 10.69 2.91
C LYS A 403 22.76 11.36 3.20
N ARG A 404 22.00 11.76 2.17
CA ARG A 404 20.67 12.37 2.32
C ARG A 404 19.72 11.48 3.10
N LEU A 405 19.67 10.17 2.82
CA LEU A 405 18.89 9.19 3.58
C LEU A 405 19.34 9.09 5.04
N ARG A 406 20.65 9.01 5.31
CA ARG A 406 21.17 8.95 6.69
C ARG A 406 20.83 10.20 7.49
N ASP A 407 20.99 11.38 6.87
CA ASP A 407 20.63 12.66 7.47
C ASP A 407 19.13 12.71 7.79
N TYR A 408 18.30 12.23 6.86
CA TYR A 408 16.85 12.15 7.02
C TYR A 408 16.42 11.22 8.17
N LEU A 409 16.95 9.99 8.23
CA LEU A 409 16.63 9.04 9.31
C LEU A 409 17.04 9.59 10.68
N GLN A 410 18.20 10.25 10.76
CA GLN A 410 18.68 10.87 11.98
C GLN A 410 17.79 12.05 12.43
N LYS A 411 17.45 12.96 11.50
CA LYS A 411 16.57 14.11 11.76
C LYS A 411 15.22 13.67 12.32
N ASN A 412 14.69 12.58 11.77
CA ASN A 412 13.39 12.03 12.14
C ASN A 412 13.43 10.96 13.25
N HIS A 413 14.61 10.70 13.81
CA HIS A 413 14.80 9.74 14.90
C HIS A 413 14.33 8.31 14.56
N VAL A 414 14.57 7.89 13.32
CA VAL A 414 14.18 6.57 12.80
C VAL A 414 15.35 5.60 12.92
N GLY A 415 15.10 4.43 13.50
CA GLY A 415 16.05 3.33 13.54
C GLY A 415 15.68 2.26 14.55
N PRO A 416 16.49 1.18 14.65
CA PRO A 416 17.77 0.97 13.94
C PRO A 416 17.61 0.61 12.45
N ALA A 417 18.06 1.47 11.55
CA ALA A 417 18.04 1.24 10.10
C ALA A 417 19.37 1.63 9.45
N GLU A 418 19.91 0.80 8.56
CA GLU A 418 21.17 1.05 7.86
C GLU A 418 20.92 1.37 6.38
N VAL A 419 21.77 2.23 5.82
CA VAL A 419 21.65 2.71 4.44
C VAL A 419 22.89 2.31 3.64
N LEU A 420 22.67 1.52 2.59
CA LEU A 420 23.67 0.97 1.69
C LEU A 420 23.55 1.53 0.27
N LEU A 421 24.53 1.21 -0.58
CA LEU A 421 24.43 1.46 -2.02
C LEU A 421 23.83 0.24 -2.73
N PHE A 422 23.25 0.45 -3.92
CA PHE A 422 22.78 -0.65 -4.76
C PHE A 422 23.90 -1.66 -5.07
N ASP A 423 25.13 -1.21 -5.30
CA ASP A 423 26.30 -2.08 -5.49
C ASP A 423 26.54 -3.02 -4.30
N ASP A 424 26.34 -2.52 -3.07
CA ASP A 424 26.46 -3.35 -1.86
C ASP A 424 25.33 -4.40 -1.82
N LEU A 425 24.12 -4.02 -2.23
CA LEU A 425 22.97 -4.92 -2.33
C LEU A 425 23.16 -6.02 -3.41
N TYR A 426 23.82 -5.68 -4.53
CA TYR A 426 24.22 -6.66 -5.55
C TYR A 426 25.29 -7.64 -5.05
N ALA A 427 26.28 -7.14 -4.30
CA ALA A 427 27.29 -7.98 -3.69
C ALA A 427 26.66 -8.99 -2.72
N LEU A 428 25.66 -8.55 -1.94
CA LEU A 428 24.91 -9.41 -1.02
C LEU A 428 24.18 -10.56 -1.72
N ARG A 429 23.52 -10.25 -2.84
CA ARG A 429 22.80 -11.23 -3.64
C ARG A 429 23.72 -12.28 -4.26
N SER A 430 24.86 -11.85 -4.81
CA SER A 430 25.75 -12.72 -5.60
C SER A 430 26.61 -13.66 -4.75
N LYS A 431 26.85 -13.33 -3.47
CA LYS A 431 27.72 -14.10 -2.58
C LYS A 431 27.11 -14.16 -1.17
N PRO A 432 26.29 -15.17 -0.84
CA PRO A 432 25.61 -15.27 0.45
C PRO A 432 26.56 -15.33 1.66
N GLU A 433 27.79 -15.83 1.47
CA GLU A 433 28.89 -15.78 2.43
C GLU A 433 29.41 -14.35 2.72
N HIS A 434 28.96 -13.36 1.96
CA HIS A 434 29.13 -11.92 2.17
C HIS A 434 27.85 -11.28 2.69
N TYR A 435 27.04 -12.00 3.47
CA TYR A 435 25.92 -11.39 4.18
C TYR A 435 26.38 -10.12 4.94
N PHE A 436 25.62 -9.05 4.78
CA PHE A 436 25.84 -7.78 5.45
C PHE A 436 25.30 -7.97 6.85
N ASP A 437 26.21 -8.01 7.80
CA ASP A 437 25.90 -8.25 9.20
C ASP A 437 25.25 -6.97 9.75
N ALA A 438 23.95 -6.81 9.48
CA ALA A 438 23.20 -5.63 9.86
C ALA A 438 23.35 -5.37 11.35
N LEU A 439 23.56 -4.11 11.71
CA LEU A 439 23.67 -3.72 13.13
C LEU A 439 22.31 -3.86 13.83
N GLY A 440 21.22 -3.62 13.10
CA GLY A 440 19.85 -3.69 13.59
C GLY A 440 19.52 -5.06 14.18
N ASN A 441 19.07 -5.07 15.42
CA ASN A 441 18.49 -6.23 16.10
C ASN A 441 17.57 -5.74 17.22
N ASP A 442 16.88 -6.67 17.88
CA ASP A 442 15.94 -6.36 18.96
C ASP A 442 16.55 -5.50 20.08
N VAL A 443 17.83 -5.69 20.39
CA VAL A 443 18.54 -4.92 21.44
C VAL A 443 18.70 -3.46 21.03
N TRP A 444 19.08 -3.20 19.78
CA TRP A 444 19.12 -1.84 19.25
C TRP A 444 17.72 -1.23 19.17
N GLY A 445 16.71 -2.00 18.78
CA GLY A 445 15.31 -1.55 18.80
C GLY A 445 14.86 -1.10 20.20
N MET A 446 15.17 -1.90 21.23
CA MET A 446 14.94 -1.53 22.63
C MET A 446 15.70 -0.27 23.03
N ALA A 447 16.96 -0.13 22.59
CA ALA A 447 17.78 1.04 22.90
C ALA A 447 17.21 2.33 22.25
N PHE A 448 16.68 2.27 21.03
CA PHE A 448 15.98 3.41 20.40
C PHE A 448 14.74 3.84 21.22
N GLU A 449 13.94 2.90 21.70
CA GLU A 449 12.78 3.21 22.55
C GLU A 449 13.17 3.76 23.94
N LEU A 450 14.27 3.24 24.52
CA LEU A 450 14.82 3.79 25.76
C LEU A 450 15.41 5.18 25.55
N ALA A 451 16.02 5.47 24.41
CA ALA A 451 16.59 6.78 24.11
C ALA A 451 15.50 7.87 24.04
N LYS A 452 14.31 7.52 23.52
CA LYS A 452 13.12 8.38 23.58
C LYS A 452 12.71 8.63 25.04
N LYS A 453 12.57 7.57 25.84
CA LYS A 453 12.18 7.68 27.27
C LYS A 453 13.19 8.45 28.12
N GLN A 454 14.47 8.40 27.75
CA GLN A 454 15.57 9.09 28.43
C GLN A 454 15.88 10.47 27.85
N ASN A 455 15.07 10.98 26.89
CA ASN A 455 15.24 12.28 26.24
C ASN A 455 16.64 12.49 25.62
N CYS A 456 17.31 11.42 25.18
CA CYS A 456 18.65 11.45 24.61
C CYS A 456 18.69 11.04 23.13
N MET A 457 17.52 10.97 22.49
CA MET A 457 17.33 10.47 21.12
C MET A 457 18.27 11.12 20.09
N ASN A 458 18.44 12.44 20.14
CA ASN A 458 19.34 13.16 19.23
C ASN A 458 20.80 12.65 19.30
N GLY A 459 21.33 12.49 20.51
CA GLY A 459 22.68 11.99 20.71
C GLY A 459 22.79 10.50 20.41
N PHE A 460 21.76 9.72 20.74
CA PHE A 460 21.71 8.30 20.44
C PHE A 460 21.63 8.01 18.93
N CYS A 461 20.83 8.77 18.16
CA CYS A 461 20.78 8.64 16.70
C CYS A 461 22.13 9.01 16.06
N LYS A 462 22.83 10.05 16.56
CA LYS A 462 24.20 10.37 16.13
C LYS A 462 25.16 9.20 16.41
N LEU A 463 25.10 8.64 17.62
CA LEU A 463 25.89 7.50 18.03
C LEU A 463 25.64 6.29 17.11
N TYR A 464 24.37 5.93 16.90
CA TYR A 464 23.97 4.83 16.03
C TYR A 464 24.44 5.03 14.59
N ARG A 465 24.28 6.24 14.03
CA ARG A 465 24.77 6.56 12.69
C ARG A 465 26.27 6.30 12.57
N THR A 466 27.07 6.78 13.51
CA THR A 466 28.52 6.58 13.48
C THR A 466 28.87 5.10 13.64
N PHE A 467 28.10 4.33 14.41
CA PHE A 467 28.24 2.86 14.46
C PHE A 467 27.90 2.20 13.13
N ALA A 468 26.83 2.60 12.45
CA ALA A 468 26.47 2.08 11.13
C ALA A 468 27.55 2.38 10.09
N GLU A 469 28.16 3.57 10.13
CA GLU A 469 29.28 3.93 9.25
C GLU A 469 30.54 3.09 9.54
N LEU A 470 30.82 2.80 10.82
CA LEU A 470 31.89 1.86 11.20
C LEU A 470 31.54 0.42 10.77
N ASN A 471 30.27 0.02 10.82
CA ASN A 471 29.80 -1.29 10.40
C ASN A 471 29.97 -1.49 8.89
N GLU A 472 29.66 -0.46 8.09
CA GLU A 472 29.93 -0.45 6.65
C GLU A 472 31.43 -0.70 6.37
N LYS A 473 32.32 -0.05 7.13
CA LYS A 473 33.76 -0.32 7.02
C LYS A 473 34.14 -1.73 7.44
N ARG A 474 33.61 -2.23 8.56
CA ARG A 474 33.80 -3.63 8.98
C ARG A 474 33.46 -4.56 7.82
N TYR A 475 32.29 -4.38 7.22
CA TYR A 475 31.83 -5.20 6.11
C TYR A 475 32.79 -5.21 4.92
N ARG A 476 33.33 -4.05 4.52
CA ARG A 476 34.31 -3.96 3.41
C ARG A 476 35.61 -4.73 3.68
N PHE A 477 35.96 -4.97 4.94
CA PHE A 477 37.12 -5.79 5.31
C PHE A 477 36.85 -7.29 5.31
N LYS A 478 35.58 -7.74 5.28
CA LYS A 478 35.21 -9.17 5.35
C LYS A 478 35.95 -10.02 4.32
N THR A 479 36.18 -9.47 3.13
CA THR A 479 36.89 -10.13 2.03
C THR A 479 38.31 -9.65 1.83
N THR A 480 38.62 -8.39 2.18
CA THR A 480 39.90 -7.74 1.87
C THR A 480 40.92 -7.83 3.00
N ASN A 481 40.48 -7.89 4.26
CA ASN A 481 41.33 -8.04 5.43
C ASN A 481 40.56 -8.76 6.57
N LYS A 482 40.66 -10.09 6.61
CA LYS A 482 39.95 -10.94 7.58
C LYS A 482 40.35 -10.65 9.04
N GLU A 483 41.58 -10.23 9.28
CA GLU A 483 42.07 -9.91 10.63
C GLU A 483 41.36 -8.67 11.19
N VAL A 484 41.33 -7.59 10.40
CA VAL A 484 40.61 -6.35 10.76
C VAL A 484 39.12 -6.61 10.90
N TYR A 485 38.52 -7.36 9.97
CA TYR A 485 37.12 -7.75 10.06
C TYR A 485 36.86 -8.51 11.37
N GLY A 486 37.70 -9.50 11.71
CA GLY A 486 37.59 -10.26 12.96
C GLY A 486 37.59 -9.37 14.19
N LYS A 487 38.53 -8.42 14.28
CA LYS A 487 38.61 -7.50 15.43
C LYS A 487 37.49 -6.49 15.51
N LEU A 488 37.01 -5.99 14.37
CA LEU A 488 35.80 -5.16 14.36
C LEU A 488 34.56 -5.98 14.70
N ASN A 489 34.46 -7.23 14.24
CA ASN A 489 33.37 -8.13 14.57
C ASN A 489 33.30 -8.42 16.08
N GLU A 490 34.44 -8.69 16.72
CA GLU A 490 34.55 -8.82 18.19
C GLU A 490 34.04 -7.55 18.90
N LEU A 491 34.43 -6.35 18.40
CA LEU A 491 33.95 -5.07 18.94
C LEU A 491 32.41 -4.96 18.84
N PHE A 492 31.81 -5.25 17.68
CA PHE A 492 30.36 -5.15 17.51
C PHE A 492 29.59 -6.16 18.37
N ILE A 493 30.12 -7.39 18.54
CA ILE A 493 29.55 -8.37 19.48
C ILE A 493 29.58 -7.84 20.91
N ALA A 494 30.72 -7.29 21.35
CA ALA A 494 30.86 -6.71 22.68
C ALA A 494 29.92 -5.51 22.89
N LEU A 495 29.78 -4.65 21.87
CA LEU A 495 28.86 -3.51 21.91
C LEU A 495 27.41 -3.96 22.04
N GLN A 496 26.99 -4.98 21.29
CA GLN A 496 25.64 -5.53 21.36
C GLN A 496 25.32 -6.07 22.77
N GLN A 497 26.30 -6.67 23.43
CA GLN A 497 26.16 -7.18 24.81
C GLN A 497 26.12 -6.08 25.86
N THR A 498 26.65 -4.88 25.54
CA THR A 498 26.87 -3.80 26.52
C THR A 498 25.98 -2.58 26.27
N ILE A 499 25.20 -2.55 25.19
CA ILE A 499 24.39 -1.37 24.87
C ILE A 499 23.29 -1.09 25.89
N LEU A 500 22.75 -2.14 26.51
CA LEU A 500 21.78 -2.05 27.59
C LEU A 500 22.42 -2.47 28.91
N THR A 501 21.91 -1.92 30.01
CA THR A 501 22.20 -2.41 31.36
C THR A 501 21.76 -3.87 31.53
N PRO A 502 22.29 -4.63 32.51
CA PRO A 502 21.92 -6.03 32.73
C PRO A 502 20.42 -6.26 32.94
N ASP A 503 19.73 -5.29 33.56
CA ASP A 503 18.28 -5.29 33.78
C ASP A 503 17.47 -4.77 32.57
N LYS A 504 18.15 -4.37 31.48
CA LYS A 504 17.59 -3.91 30.21
C LYS A 504 16.64 -2.71 30.32
N ASN A 505 16.73 -1.93 31.40
CA ASN A 505 15.88 -0.76 31.61
C ASN A 505 16.53 0.56 31.18
N LYS A 506 17.85 0.56 30.91
CA LYS A 506 18.60 1.76 30.52
C LYS A 506 19.66 1.45 29.45
N ILE A 507 20.03 2.48 28.70
CA ILE A 507 21.19 2.46 27.82
C ILE A 507 22.45 2.61 28.67
N ASP A 508 23.40 1.69 28.55
CA ASP A 508 24.66 1.75 29.28
C ASP A 508 25.74 2.51 28.48
N PHE A 509 25.58 3.84 28.39
CA PHE A 509 26.54 4.69 27.69
C PHE A 509 27.97 4.55 28.23
N LYS A 510 28.13 4.27 29.53
CA LYS A 510 29.45 4.10 30.14
C LYS A 510 30.07 2.78 29.74
N GLY A 511 29.30 1.70 29.74
CA GLY A 511 29.72 0.40 29.24
C GLY A 511 30.10 0.44 27.76
N ILE A 512 29.33 1.15 26.92
CA ILE A 512 29.66 1.37 25.50
C ILE A 512 31.02 2.12 25.39
N GLN A 513 31.21 3.20 26.15
CA GLN A 513 32.46 3.96 26.16
C GLN A 513 33.65 3.10 26.57
N ASN A 514 33.53 2.34 27.66
CA ASN A 514 34.58 1.46 28.16
C ASN A 514 34.94 0.38 27.14
N THR A 515 33.93 -0.20 26.47
CA THR A 515 34.12 -1.21 25.42
C THR A 515 34.91 -0.64 24.24
N LEU A 516 34.56 0.55 23.78
CA LEU A 516 35.29 1.23 22.69
C LEU A 516 36.73 1.57 23.08
N GLN A 517 36.94 2.10 24.28
CA GLN A 517 38.29 2.44 24.78
C GLN A 517 39.18 1.20 24.88
N ARG A 518 38.64 0.10 25.44
CA ARG A 518 39.35 -1.18 25.56
C ARG A 518 39.74 -1.72 24.17
N HIS A 519 38.78 -1.84 23.25
CA HIS A 519 39.07 -2.33 21.90
C HIS A 519 40.04 -1.44 21.12
N ARG A 520 39.95 -0.11 21.30
CA ARG A 520 40.90 0.86 20.72
C ARG A 520 42.32 0.63 21.20
N GLN A 521 42.50 0.38 22.50
CA GLN A 521 43.81 0.16 23.11
C GLN A 521 44.40 -1.20 22.69
N GLU A 522 43.61 -2.27 22.82
CA GLU A 522 44.04 -3.64 22.49
C GLU A 522 44.41 -3.80 21.01
N ASN A 523 43.73 -3.09 20.11
CA ASN A 523 43.88 -3.24 18.66
C ASN A 523 44.46 -1.98 17.98
N TYR A 524 45.10 -1.09 18.72
CA TYR A 524 45.55 0.22 18.22
C TYR A 524 46.42 0.10 16.97
N ILE A 525 47.43 -0.76 17.01
CA ILE A 525 48.39 -0.96 15.91
C ILE A 525 47.64 -1.39 14.64
N LEU A 526 46.74 -2.38 14.77
CA LEU A 526 45.96 -2.91 13.65
C LEU A 526 44.95 -1.88 13.11
N TYR A 527 44.29 -1.10 13.95
CA TYR A 527 43.36 -0.07 13.48
C TYR A 527 44.07 1.13 12.87
N ALA A 528 45.31 1.42 13.28
CA ALA A 528 46.12 2.51 12.74
C ALA A 528 46.59 2.25 11.30
N THR A 529 46.71 0.99 10.87
CA THR A 529 47.11 0.66 9.49
C THR A 529 46.01 0.93 8.46
N HIS A 530 44.76 1.13 8.89
CA HIS A 530 43.62 1.32 8.01
C HIS A 530 42.95 2.68 8.22
N ARG A 531 42.93 3.49 7.15
CA ARG A 531 42.47 4.88 7.21
C ARG A 531 41.04 5.00 7.76
N GLY A 532 40.94 5.71 8.88
CA GLY A 532 39.68 6.16 9.45
C GLY A 532 38.88 5.12 10.23
N ILE A 533 39.46 3.98 10.65
CA ILE A 533 38.86 3.14 11.71
C ILE A 533 38.96 3.90 13.04
N LEU A 534 40.18 4.29 13.43
CA LEU A 534 40.41 5.08 14.64
C LEU A 534 39.61 6.38 14.64
N GLY A 535 39.50 7.07 13.49
CA GLY A 535 38.68 8.28 13.38
C GLY A 535 37.20 8.07 13.72
N TYR A 536 36.61 6.93 13.33
CA TYR A 536 35.24 6.60 13.74
C TYR A 536 35.14 6.27 15.22
N ILE A 537 36.08 5.49 15.76
CA ILE A 537 36.12 5.17 17.20
C ILE A 537 36.28 6.44 18.03
N ASP A 538 37.16 7.37 17.63
CA ASP A 538 37.35 8.65 18.30
C ASP A 538 36.10 9.54 18.22
N THR A 539 35.40 9.53 17.07
CA THR A 539 34.11 10.21 16.92
C THR A 539 33.05 9.62 17.85
N LEU A 540 32.95 8.28 17.94
CA LEU A 540 32.06 7.58 18.86
C LEU A 540 32.35 7.94 20.31
N LEU A 541 33.63 7.94 20.71
CA LEU A 541 34.06 8.34 22.05
C LEU A 541 33.74 9.80 22.34
N THR A 542 33.82 10.69 21.35
CA THR A 542 33.44 12.10 21.47
C THR A 542 31.93 12.26 21.68
N ILE A 543 31.12 11.55 20.89
CA ILE A 543 29.65 11.53 21.08
C ILE A 543 29.30 10.97 22.47
N LEU A 544 29.95 9.90 22.91
CA LEU A 544 29.73 9.31 24.23
C LEU A 544 30.16 10.23 25.37
N ALA A 545 31.24 11.00 25.22
CA ALA A 545 31.59 12.03 26.21
C ALA A 545 30.46 13.06 26.37
N SER A 546 29.80 13.46 25.26
CA SER A 546 28.61 14.31 25.31
C SER A 546 27.42 13.68 26.06
N LEU A 547 27.20 12.38 25.88
CA LEU A 547 26.08 11.64 26.48
C LEU A 547 26.33 11.24 27.94
N VAL A 548 27.57 10.93 28.32
CA VAL A 548 27.95 10.44 29.65
C VAL A 548 28.25 11.59 30.61
N ILE A 549 28.89 12.66 30.13
CA ILE A 549 29.42 13.73 30.99
C ILE A 549 28.54 14.98 30.88
N PHE A 550 28.33 15.47 29.66
CA PHE A 550 27.70 16.77 29.46
C PHE A 550 26.17 16.75 29.56
N TYR A 551 25.52 15.66 29.13
CA TYR A 551 24.06 15.52 29.20
C TYR A 551 23.52 15.49 30.64
N PRO A 552 24.09 14.69 31.59
CA PRO A 552 23.63 14.72 32.98
C PRO A 552 23.79 16.08 33.65
N ILE A 553 24.90 16.79 33.41
CA ILE A 553 25.14 18.14 33.94
C ILE A 553 24.09 19.12 33.40
N THR A 554 23.87 19.10 32.08
CA THR A 554 22.90 19.99 31.43
C THR A 554 21.46 19.72 31.90
N TYR A 555 21.10 18.44 32.08
CA TYR A 555 19.79 18.03 32.59
C TYR A 555 19.56 18.50 34.03
N VAL A 556 20.57 18.37 34.91
CA VAL A 556 20.50 18.86 36.29
C VAL A 556 20.30 20.38 36.31
N VAL A 557 21.06 21.12 35.50
CA VAL A 557 20.91 22.58 35.38
C VAL A 557 19.52 22.97 34.85
N GLN A 558 19.06 22.36 33.75
CA GLN A 558 17.71 22.60 33.19
C GLN A 558 16.60 22.34 34.20
N LYS A 559 16.68 21.23 34.94
CA LYS A 559 15.71 20.86 35.97
C LYS A 559 15.74 21.81 37.16
N SER A 560 16.93 22.26 37.57
CA SER A 560 17.08 23.22 38.68
C SER A 560 16.56 24.62 38.33
N MET A 561 16.64 25.02 37.06
CA MET A 561 16.25 26.35 36.58
C MET A 561 14.87 26.41 35.91
N ASN A 562 14.17 25.28 35.80
CA ASN A 562 12.88 25.16 35.12
C ASN A 562 12.90 25.65 33.65
N ILE A 563 14.00 25.41 32.94
CA ILE A 563 14.22 25.86 31.55
C ILE A 563 13.98 24.70 30.58
N ALA A 564 13.14 24.92 29.57
CA ALA A 564 12.72 23.89 28.61
C ALA A 564 13.61 23.73 27.35
N HIS A 565 14.63 24.57 27.15
CA HIS A 565 15.44 24.56 25.92
C HIS A 565 16.75 23.77 26.01
N THR A 566 17.08 23.04 24.94
CA THR A 566 18.33 22.28 24.75
C THR A 566 19.52 23.17 24.43
N PHE A 567 20.60 23.08 25.22
CA PHE A 567 21.79 23.95 25.16
C PHE A 567 22.78 23.69 23.99
N PHE A 568 22.48 22.81 23.04
CA PHE A 568 23.49 22.43 22.04
C PHE A 568 23.53 23.39 20.84
N ALA A 569 24.16 24.56 21.05
CA ALA A 569 24.78 25.37 20.01
C ALA A 569 26.30 25.44 20.27
N THR A 570 27.10 25.41 19.20
CA THR A 570 28.56 25.19 19.13
C THR A 570 29.47 26.20 19.88
N ASP A 571 28.93 27.14 20.65
CA ASP A 571 29.68 28.11 21.47
C ASP A 571 29.83 27.69 22.95
N THR A 572 29.74 26.39 23.21
CA THR A 572 29.50 25.84 24.55
C THR A 572 30.64 26.09 25.55
N GLU A 573 31.91 26.18 25.13
CA GLU A 573 33.03 26.20 26.09
C GLU A 573 33.04 27.47 26.98
N LYS A 574 32.83 28.65 26.40
CA LYS A 574 32.78 29.92 27.17
C LYS A 574 31.54 30.04 28.04
N LYS A 575 30.38 29.57 27.55
CA LYS A 575 29.12 29.61 28.30
C LYS A 575 29.08 28.58 29.43
N ILE A 576 29.75 27.43 29.24
CA ILE A 576 29.92 26.39 30.26
C ILE A 576 30.81 26.88 31.40
N ASN A 577 31.96 27.50 31.12
CA ASN A 577 32.82 28.03 32.19
C ASN A 577 32.08 29.06 33.06
N ASN A 578 31.26 29.91 32.45
CA ASN A 578 30.42 30.85 33.21
C ASN A 578 29.30 30.16 34.01
N SER A 579 28.78 29.03 33.51
CA SER A 579 27.73 28.26 34.20
C SER A 579 28.29 27.41 35.35
N ILE A 580 29.51 26.91 35.21
CA ILE A 580 30.23 26.20 36.30
C ILE A 580 30.52 27.18 37.43
N LEU A 581 30.99 28.40 37.12
CA LEU A 581 31.19 29.44 38.12
C LEU A 581 29.89 29.81 38.85
N ALA A 582 28.76 29.87 38.14
CA ALA A 582 27.46 30.12 38.75
C ALA A 582 26.96 28.94 39.62
N VAL A 583 27.29 27.70 39.27
CA VAL A 583 26.95 26.51 40.08
C VAL A 583 27.81 26.45 41.33
N ASP A 584 29.09 26.78 41.24
CA ASP A 584 29.97 26.88 42.40
C ASP A 584 29.50 27.98 43.37
N GLU A 585 29.05 29.14 42.86
CA GLU A 585 28.43 30.19 43.69
C GLU A 585 27.15 29.70 44.41
N ILE A 586 26.27 28.96 43.72
CA ILE A 586 25.04 28.42 44.33
C ILE A 586 25.35 27.35 45.38
N LEU A 587 26.35 26.51 45.14
CA LEU A 587 26.80 25.48 46.08
C LEU A 587 27.46 26.08 47.32
N ASP A 588 28.22 27.16 47.15
CA ASP A 588 28.81 27.90 48.26
C ASP A 588 27.74 28.65 49.09
N GLU A 589 26.73 29.26 48.45
CA GLU A 589 25.62 29.91 49.16
C GLU A 589 24.75 28.90 49.94
N THR A 590 24.55 27.69 49.40
CA THR A 590 23.80 26.64 50.09
C THR A 590 24.60 25.94 51.20
N ALA A 591 25.94 25.94 51.14
CA ALA A 591 26.79 25.44 52.21
C ALA A 591 26.91 26.41 53.40
N VAL A 592 26.72 27.72 53.19
CA VAL A 592 26.75 28.75 54.25
C VAL A 592 25.42 28.85 55.02
N LEU A 593 24.33 28.33 54.45
CA LEU A 593 22.99 28.31 55.08
C LEU A 593 22.60 26.95 55.71
N GLY A 594 23.52 25.99 55.75
CA GLY A 594 23.33 24.63 56.30
C GLY A 594 23.77 24.47 57.75
#